data_AF-A0AAN9QXL4-F1
#
_entry.id   AF-A0AAN9QXL4-F1
#
_cell.length_a   1.000
_cell.length_b   1.000
_cell.length_c   1.000
_cell.angle_alpha   90.00
_cell.angle_beta   90.00
_cell.angle_gamma   90.00
#
_symmetry.space_group_name_H-M   'P 1'
#
loop_
_entity.id
_entity.type
_entity.pdbx_description
1 polymer ?
#
loop_
_entity_poly.entity_id
_entity_poly.type
_entity_poly.pdbx_seq_one_letter_code
_entity_poly.pdbx_strand_id
1 'polypeptide(L)'
;MLGVSIEAPMSWCLCLKPKRKDTNKVRQARTRSRQGYRYTNTITSVLCAASGTNSMALTFEVLGRFNRARAARLTLPHFLCQTPLFMPVGTQGTIKGLTTSQLEDIGCQIILGNTYHLALRPTSELLDEVGGLHKFMNWPRALLTDSGGFQMVSLLHLADITEKGVTFQSPVDGKPMLLTPEESIQIQNRIGADIIMALDDVVKTTITGPRIEEAMYRTLRWIDRCIEAHKRPHDQNLFGIVQGGLDPVLRDICVKGMVERNLPGYAIGGLSGGEDKNSFWRVVAQCTAALPEDKPRYVMGVGYPLDIVVCSALGADMYDCVYPTRTARFGTALVPEGVLKLKHRAMADDTGPIDPSCTCMVCKNYTRAYIHILVTKDAMGSQLLSYHNLYYMMQLSRNLHSSIVEGRFPEFVCDFLHKMFPKGDVPEWVCDAMEVAGIDISSCCSPFSSSQEQDSKSMSTEFNLARFGTPKKMPLGLILGIGRAFRRKRTSSLDILSSKRAPRGYYKGKNCKPTGFHTRKGGYVVMQEKLPNYVVPDLTDFKLKPYVSQCPREVKTSEASQTAK
;
A
#
# COMPACT_ATOMS: atom_id res chain seq x y z
N MET A 1 44.74 -42.95 -26.35
CA MET A 1 44.34 -44.33 -26.72
C MET A 1 42.86 -44.48 -26.43
N LEU A 2 42.07 -45.02 -27.38
CA LEU A 2 40.64 -45.42 -27.25
C LEU A 2 39.68 -44.22 -26.93
N GLY A 3 38.64 -43.88 -27.70
CA GLY A 3 37.74 -44.68 -28.57
C GLY A 3 36.45 -45.00 -27.78
N VAL A 4 35.21 -44.86 -28.28
CA VAL A 4 34.66 -44.60 -29.63
C VAL A 4 33.29 -43.86 -29.51
N SER A 5 32.84 -43.22 -30.61
CA SER A 5 31.58 -42.48 -30.80
C SER A 5 30.28 -43.30 -30.70
N ILE A 6 29.11 -42.64 -30.57
CA ILE A 6 27.99 -42.62 -31.58
C ILE A 6 26.75 -41.82 -31.08
N GLU A 7 26.27 -40.96 -31.98
CA GLU A 7 24.93 -40.38 -32.26
C GLU A 7 23.76 -40.32 -31.24
N ALA A 8 23.01 -39.21 -31.33
CA ALA A 8 21.57 -39.13 -31.04
C ALA A 8 20.87 -38.26 -32.12
N PRO A 9 19.58 -38.49 -32.46
CA PRO A 9 19.11 -38.27 -33.83
C PRO A 9 18.35 -36.95 -34.10
N MET A 10 18.33 -36.59 -35.39
CA MET A 10 17.57 -35.48 -35.98
C MET A 10 16.15 -35.92 -36.34
N SER A 11 15.10 -35.15 -35.98
CA SER A 11 13.72 -35.49 -36.36
C SER A 11 12.72 -34.31 -36.38
N TRP A 12 12.43 -33.81 -37.59
CA TRP A 12 11.16 -33.20 -38.04
C TRP A 12 10.60 -31.95 -37.33
N CYS A 13 10.77 -30.79 -37.98
CA CYS A 13 9.83 -29.66 -37.85
C CYS A 13 9.50 -29.11 -39.25
N LEU A 14 8.26 -29.35 -39.72
CA LEU A 14 7.79 -28.98 -41.07
C LEU A 14 7.42 -27.49 -41.15
N CYS A 15 8.30 -26.70 -41.77
CA CYS A 15 8.07 -25.26 -41.97
C CYS A 15 7.38 -24.99 -43.31
N LEU A 16 6.04 -24.88 -43.31
CA LEU A 16 5.24 -24.55 -44.50
C LEU A 16 5.22 -23.03 -44.75
N LYS A 17 5.98 -22.57 -45.75
CA LYS A 17 5.90 -21.19 -46.29
C LYS A 17 4.66 -21.02 -47.20
N PRO A 18 3.82 -19.98 -47.00
CA PRO A 18 2.87 -19.55 -48.02
C PRO A 18 3.59 -18.83 -49.17
N LYS A 19 3.30 -19.21 -50.41
CA LYS A 19 3.82 -18.53 -51.61
C LYS A 19 3.14 -17.18 -51.82
N ARG A 20 3.91 -16.16 -52.21
CA ARG A 20 3.38 -14.97 -52.89
C ARG A 20 2.61 -15.39 -54.15
N LYS A 21 1.47 -14.74 -54.42
CA LYS A 21 0.88 -14.65 -55.75
C LYS A 21 0.48 -13.20 -56.00
N ASP A 22 1.08 -12.60 -57.02
CA ASP A 22 0.56 -11.39 -57.64
C ASP A 22 -0.80 -11.65 -58.28
N THR A 23 -1.71 -10.70 -58.18
CA THR A 23 -2.62 -10.37 -59.29
C THR A 23 -3.11 -8.93 -59.13
N ASN A 24 -2.74 -8.07 -60.08
CA ASN A 24 -3.43 -6.81 -60.32
C ASN A 24 -4.89 -7.08 -60.69
N LYS A 25 -5.83 -6.30 -60.14
CA LYS A 25 -7.06 -5.93 -60.85
C LYS A 25 -7.70 -4.65 -60.31
N VAL A 26 -7.68 -3.63 -61.16
CA VAL A 26 -8.39 -2.36 -61.00
C VAL A 26 -9.90 -2.59 -61.05
N ARG A 27 -10.67 -1.94 -60.17
CA ARG A 27 -12.02 -1.45 -60.49
C ARG A 27 -12.46 -0.33 -59.53
N GLN A 28 -12.88 0.79 -60.12
CA GLN A 28 -13.51 1.91 -59.43
C GLN A 28 -14.95 1.54 -59.03
N ALA A 29 -15.47 2.12 -57.94
CA ALA A 29 -16.59 3.09 -57.97
C ALA A 29 -17.44 3.13 -56.67
N ARG A 30 -18.00 4.33 -56.41
CA ARG A 30 -19.15 4.66 -55.54
C ARG A 30 -18.97 4.64 -54.02
N THR A 31 -18.49 5.80 -53.56
CA THR A 31 -19.02 6.55 -52.42
C THR A 31 -20.48 6.27 -52.02
N ARG A 32 -20.73 6.09 -50.72
CA ARG A 32 -21.85 6.73 -50.02
C ARG A 32 -21.52 6.93 -48.53
N SER A 33 -21.87 8.10 -48.03
CA SER A 33 -21.48 8.64 -46.73
C SER A 33 -22.26 8.08 -45.54
N ARG A 34 -21.58 7.84 -44.42
CA ARG A 34 -22.14 8.00 -43.07
C ARG A 34 -21.05 8.50 -42.13
N GLN A 35 -21.28 9.67 -41.52
CA GLN A 35 -20.40 10.23 -40.51
C GLN A 35 -20.42 9.37 -39.24
N GLY A 36 -19.25 9.19 -38.65
CA GLY A 36 -19.05 8.60 -37.33
C GLY A 36 -17.64 8.98 -36.87
N TYR A 37 -17.56 9.82 -35.84
CA TYR A 37 -16.28 10.35 -35.36
C TYR A 37 -15.36 9.21 -34.89
N ARG A 38 -14.23 9.04 -35.57
CA ARG A 38 -13.09 8.26 -35.08
C ARG A 38 -11.91 9.21 -34.88
N TYR A 39 -11.41 9.28 -33.66
CA TYR A 39 -10.10 9.89 -33.39
C TYR A 39 -9.03 9.02 -34.06
N THR A 40 -8.40 9.55 -35.11
CA THR A 40 -7.24 8.92 -35.76
C THR A 40 -5.96 9.53 -35.20
N ASN A 41 -5.27 8.79 -34.33
CA ASN A 41 -3.88 9.07 -33.97
C ASN A 41 -3.03 9.10 -35.24
N THR A 42 -2.59 10.30 -35.65
CA THR A 42 -1.65 10.47 -36.74
C THR A 42 -0.29 10.77 -36.14
N ILE A 43 0.54 9.73 -36.01
CA ILE A 43 1.94 9.87 -35.61
C ILE A 43 2.63 10.72 -36.68
N THR A 44 3.01 11.94 -36.32
CA THR A 44 3.88 12.78 -37.14
C THR A 44 5.26 12.78 -36.50
N SER A 45 6.15 11.93 -37.00
CA SER A 45 7.53 11.86 -36.56
C SER A 45 8.31 13.10 -37.03
N VAL A 46 8.39 14.12 -36.19
CA VAL A 46 9.30 15.25 -36.41
C VAL A 46 10.67 14.89 -35.82
N LEU A 47 11.56 14.45 -36.70
CA LEU A 47 12.99 14.38 -36.43
C LEU A 47 13.55 15.81 -36.34
N CYS A 48 13.67 16.35 -35.13
CA CYS A 48 14.51 17.51 -34.88
C CYS A 48 15.88 17.07 -34.39
N ALA A 49 16.89 17.22 -35.25
CA ALA A 49 18.29 17.11 -34.87
C ALA A 49 18.90 18.51 -34.69
N ALA A 50 19.66 18.66 -33.60
CA ALA A 50 20.63 19.73 -33.34
C ALA A 50 20.12 21.19 -33.20
N SER A 51 19.82 21.58 -31.96
CA SER A 51 20.36 22.82 -31.39
C SER A 51 20.66 22.59 -29.91
N GLY A 52 21.90 22.81 -29.47
CA GLY A 52 22.33 22.45 -28.12
C GLY A 52 21.73 23.34 -27.03
N THR A 53 20.67 22.85 -26.38
CA THR A 53 20.31 23.23 -25.01
C THR A 53 20.32 21.96 -24.16
N ASN A 54 20.80 22.07 -22.92
CA ASN A 54 20.90 20.95 -22.00
C ASN A 54 19.51 20.65 -21.40
N SER A 55 18.59 20.15 -22.22
CA SER A 55 17.20 19.89 -21.80
C SER A 55 17.17 18.70 -20.84
N MET A 56 16.72 18.95 -19.62
CA MET A 56 16.48 17.92 -18.60
C MET A 56 15.58 16.80 -19.16
N ALA A 57 15.85 15.56 -18.78
CA ALA A 57 15.08 14.39 -19.19
C ALA A 57 13.59 14.44 -18.78
N LEU A 58 13.26 15.29 -17.81
CA LEU A 58 11.92 15.55 -17.29
C LEU A 58 11.50 16.99 -17.55
N THR A 59 10.28 17.16 -18.05
CA THR A 59 9.57 18.46 -18.02
C THR A 59 8.30 18.36 -17.19
N PHE A 60 8.03 19.38 -16.39
CA PHE A 60 6.85 19.45 -15.52
C PHE A 60 6.12 20.76 -15.80
N GLU A 61 4.87 20.65 -16.26
CA GLU A 61 4.06 21.76 -16.76
C GLU A 61 2.70 21.74 -16.07
N VAL A 62 2.43 22.72 -15.22
CA VAL A 62 1.14 22.81 -14.51
C VAL A 62 0.06 23.33 -15.45
N LEU A 63 -0.94 22.50 -15.70
CA LEU A 63 -2.07 22.75 -16.62
C LEU A 63 -3.25 23.43 -15.92
N GLY A 64 -3.43 23.16 -14.62
CA GLY A 64 -4.53 23.70 -13.82
C GLY A 64 -4.19 23.72 -12.33
N ARG A 65 -4.84 24.60 -11.57
CA ARG A 65 -4.62 24.76 -10.14
C ARG A 65 -5.91 25.07 -9.39
N PHE A 66 -6.00 24.59 -8.15
CA PHE A 66 -6.91 25.11 -7.14
C PHE A 66 -6.11 25.31 -5.85
N ASN A 67 -5.92 26.56 -5.43
CA ASN A 67 -4.98 26.92 -4.35
C ASN A 67 -3.62 26.21 -4.55
N ARG A 68 -3.32 25.21 -3.71
CA ARG A 68 -2.10 24.41 -3.72
C ARG A 68 -2.19 23.15 -4.58
N ALA A 69 -3.40 22.64 -4.85
CA ALA A 69 -3.61 21.50 -5.73
C ALA A 69 -3.21 21.85 -7.16
N ARG A 70 -2.50 20.93 -7.82
CA ARG A 70 -1.98 21.10 -9.18
C ARG A 70 -2.37 19.89 -10.02
N ALA A 71 -2.84 20.15 -11.24
CA ALA A 71 -2.85 19.16 -12.31
C ALA A 71 -1.74 19.51 -13.29
N ALA A 72 -0.84 18.58 -13.58
CA ALA A 72 0.31 18.83 -14.44
C ALA A 72 0.53 17.74 -15.47
N ARG A 73 1.22 18.10 -16.55
CA ARG A 73 1.88 17.21 -17.50
C ARG A 73 3.32 16.98 -17.03
N LEU A 74 3.65 15.72 -16.77
CA LEU A 74 4.98 15.23 -16.43
C LEU A 74 5.50 14.43 -17.64
N THR A 75 6.34 15.04 -18.47
CA THR A 75 6.95 14.34 -19.62
C THR A 75 8.21 13.64 -19.15
N LEU A 76 8.29 12.33 -19.37
CA LEU A 76 9.43 11.48 -19.10
C LEU A 76 9.90 10.79 -20.39
N PRO A 77 11.14 10.27 -20.46
CA PRO A 77 11.70 9.66 -21.67
C PRO A 77 10.81 8.57 -22.31
N HIS A 78 10.17 7.71 -21.52
CA HIS A 78 9.29 6.65 -22.03
C HIS A 78 7.81 7.01 -22.07
N PHE A 79 7.32 8.02 -21.34
CA PHE A 79 5.89 8.31 -21.27
C PHE A 79 5.54 9.73 -20.82
N LEU A 80 4.38 10.22 -21.26
CA LEU A 80 3.76 11.44 -20.77
C LEU A 80 2.74 11.07 -19.69
N CYS A 81 3.02 11.47 -18.46
CA CYS A 81 2.15 11.26 -17.30
C CYS A 81 1.31 12.52 -16.98
N GLN A 82 0.08 12.31 -16.51
CA GLN A 82 -0.79 13.32 -15.92
C GLN A 82 -0.77 13.17 -14.40
N THR A 83 -0.50 14.25 -13.66
CA THR A 83 -0.56 14.30 -12.18
C THR A 83 -1.82 15.05 -11.70
N PRO A 84 -2.41 14.75 -10.52
CA PRO A 84 -1.93 13.80 -9.50
C PRO A 84 -2.02 12.34 -9.94
N LEU A 85 -0.98 11.53 -9.68
CA LEU A 85 -0.88 10.13 -10.10
C LEU A 85 -0.53 9.16 -8.98
N PHE A 86 -1.00 7.92 -9.14
CA PHE A 86 -0.65 6.79 -8.27
C PHE A 86 0.25 5.79 -9.02
N MET A 87 1.33 5.34 -8.37
CA MET A 87 2.29 4.36 -8.86
C MET A 87 2.06 2.99 -8.21
N PRO A 88 1.64 1.96 -8.97
CA PRO A 88 1.59 0.60 -8.47
C PRO A 88 3.01 0.06 -8.22
N VAL A 89 3.22 -0.60 -7.08
CA VAL A 89 4.54 -1.12 -6.67
C VAL A 89 4.82 -2.51 -7.23
N GLY A 90 5.83 -2.60 -8.11
CA GLY A 90 6.36 -3.79 -8.76
C GLY A 90 7.62 -4.32 -8.09
N THR A 91 7.45 -5.21 -7.12
CA THR A 91 8.54 -5.72 -6.28
C THR A 91 9.68 -6.41 -7.06
N GLN A 92 9.40 -7.00 -8.23
CA GLN A 92 10.34 -7.83 -9.00
C GLN A 92 10.16 -7.57 -10.52
N GLY A 93 10.06 -6.29 -10.92
CA GLY A 93 9.72 -5.93 -12.30
C GLY A 93 8.31 -6.38 -12.74
N THR A 94 7.43 -6.69 -11.78
CA THR A 94 6.05 -7.10 -12.05
C THR A 94 5.13 -6.67 -10.91
N ILE A 95 3.94 -6.18 -11.27
CA ILE A 95 2.84 -5.99 -10.33
C ILE A 95 2.26 -7.36 -10.02
N LYS A 96 2.19 -7.72 -8.73
CA LYS A 96 1.85 -9.09 -8.29
C LYS A 96 0.46 -9.51 -8.80
N GLY A 97 0.46 -10.36 -9.83
CA GLY A 97 -0.73 -10.93 -10.43
C GLY A 97 -1.26 -10.21 -11.68
N LEU A 98 -0.59 -9.19 -12.22
CA LEU A 98 -1.02 -8.52 -13.46
C LEU A 98 0.06 -8.54 -14.55
N THR A 99 -0.36 -8.76 -15.80
CA THR A 99 0.50 -8.59 -16.98
C THR A 99 0.67 -7.12 -17.34
N THR A 100 1.68 -6.77 -18.14
CA THR A 100 1.85 -5.37 -18.59
C THR A 100 0.67 -4.88 -19.40
N SER A 101 0.12 -5.68 -20.33
CA SER A 101 -1.14 -5.36 -21.04
C SER A 101 -2.31 -5.04 -20.08
N GLN A 102 -2.47 -5.77 -18.98
CA GLN A 102 -3.51 -5.47 -17.99
C GLN A 102 -3.26 -4.16 -17.23
N LEU A 103 -2.00 -3.77 -17.01
CA LEU A 103 -1.64 -2.47 -16.44
C LEU A 103 -1.91 -1.34 -17.44
N GLU A 104 -1.64 -1.58 -18.73
CA GLU A 104 -1.96 -0.66 -19.80
C GLU A 104 -3.47 -0.43 -19.94
N ASP A 105 -4.27 -1.50 -19.91
CA ASP A 105 -5.75 -1.49 -19.97
C ASP A 105 -6.39 -0.66 -18.85
N ILE A 106 -5.85 -0.72 -17.63
CA ILE A 106 -6.37 0.08 -16.50
C ILE A 106 -5.91 1.53 -16.52
N GLY A 107 -5.09 1.93 -17.50
CA GLY A 107 -4.55 3.29 -17.61
C GLY A 107 -3.37 3.58 -16.69
N CYS A 108 -2.59 2.56 -16.30
CA CYS A 108 -1.38 2.78 -15.52
C CYS A 108 -0.33 3.56 -16.35
N GLN A 109 0.10 4.71 -15.84
CA GLN A 109 1.00 5.62 -16.55
C GLN A 109 2.48 5.34 -16.20
N ILE A 110 2.71 5.00 -14.93
CA ILE A 110 4.02 4.78 -14.32
C ILE A 110 3.91 3.74 -13.20
N ILE A 111 4.94 2.93 -13.03
CA ILE A 111 5.07 1.93 -11.96
C ILE A 111 6.33 2.18 -11.14
N LEU A 112 6.34 1.70 -9.89
CA LEU A 112 7.54 1.72 -9.05
C LEU A 112 8.22 0.34 -9.10
N GLY A 113 9.42 0.26 -9.65
CA GLY A 113 10.32 -0.91 -9.52
C GLY A 113 11.14 -0.81 -8.23
N ASN A 114 11.27 -1.90 -7.48
CA ASN A 114 12.19 -1.91 -6.34
C ASN A 114 13.62 -2.23 -6.79
N THR A 115 14.54 -1.30 -6.61
CA THR A 115 15.95 -1.43 -7.01
C THR A 115 16.60 -2.64 -6.38
N TYR A 116 16.39 -2.84 -5.09
CA TYR A 116 17.07 -3.87 -4.32
C TYR A 116 16.77 -5.28 -4.83
N HIS A 117 15.50 -5.57 -5.04
CA HIS A 117 15.04 -6.86 -5.55
C HIS A 117 15.54 -7.14 -6.96
N LEU A 118 15.52 -6.14 -7.83
CA LEU A 118 16.02 -6.21 -9.20
C LEU A 118 17.54 -6.45 -9.25
N ALA A 119 18.29 -5.75 -8.39
CA ALA A 119 19.75 -5.89 -8.25
C ALA A 119 20.20 -7.30 -7.85
N LEU A 120 19.35 -8.06 -7.14
CA LEU A 120 19.64 -9.46 -6.79
C LEU A 120 19.02 -10.48 -7.74
N ARG A 121 17.86 -10.17 -8.34
CA ARG A 121 17.12 -11.02 -9.28
C ARG A 121 16.33 -10.12 -10.24
N PRO A 122 16.70 -10.01 -11.53
CA PRO A 122 17.60 -10.87 -12.30
C PRO A 122 19.11 -10.59 -12.19
N THR A 123 19.53 -9.68 -11.30
CA THR A 123 20.82 -8.96 -11.26
C THR A 123 20.93 -7.81 -12.24
N SER A 124 21.74 -6.81 -11.86
CA SER A 124 21.87 -5.56 -12.63
C SER A 124 22.65 -5.74 -13.92
N GLU A 125 23.55 -6.71 -13.96
CA GLU A 125 24.37 -7.09 -15.11
C GLU A 125 23.50 -7.71 -16.21
N LEU A 126 22.54 -8.58 -15.84
CA LEU A 126 21.58 -9.13 -16.79
C LEU A 126 20.61 -8.05 -17.31
N LEU A 127 20.29 -7.03 -16.49
CA LEU A 127 19.50 -5.88 -16.96
C LEU A 127 20.28 -5.03 -17.97
N ASP A 128 21.58 -4.81 -17.78
CA ASP A 128 22.44 -4.15 -18.78
C ASP A 128 22.48 -4.95 -20.09
N GLU A 129 22.69 -6.27 -20.03
CA GLU A 129 22.72 -7.16 -21.21
C GLU A 129 21.39 -7.17 -21.99
N VAL A 130 20.25 -7.17 -21.29
CA VAL A 130 18.91 -7.11 -21.90
C VAL A 130 18.54 -5.68 -22.35
N GLY A 131 19.30 -4.67 -21.92
CA GLY A 131 19.14 -3.26 -22.30
C GLY A 131 18.07 -2.51 -21.51
N GLY A 132 18.03 -2.72 -20.20
CA GLY A 132 17.19 -2.01 -19.21
C GLY A 132 15.93 -2.78 -18.79
N LEU A 133 15.38 -2.41 -17.63
CA LEU A 133 14.20 -3.09 -17.05
C LEU A 133 12.98 -2.99 -17.97
N HIS A 134 12.74 -1.86 -18.63
CA HIS A 134 11.63 -1.67 -19.56
C HIS A 134 11.54 -2.79 -20.60
N LYS A 135 12.68 -3.19 -21.18
CA LYS A 135 12.76 -4.33 -22.11
C LYS A 135 12.55 -5.66 -21.41
N PHE A 136 13.25 -5.88 -20.29
CA PHE A 136 13.19 -7.13 -19.52
C PHE A 136 11.76 -7.48 -19.08
N MET A 137 10.97 -6.49 -18.65
CA MET A 137 9.59 -6.69 -18.20
C MET A 137 8.52 -6.40 -19.27
N ASN A 138 8.91 -6.01 -20.49
CA ASN A 138 8.02 -5.56 -21.56
C ASN A 138 7.04 -4.45 -21.12
N TRP A 139 7.58 -3.37 -20.54
CA TRP A 139 6.83 -2.20 -20.07
C TRP A 139 7.16 -0.95 -20.92
N PRO A 140 6.23 -0.48 -21.76
CA PRO A 140 6.48 0.60 -22.71
C PRO A 140 6.24 2.01 -22.15
N ARG A 141 5.95 2.14 -20.85
CA ARG A 141 5.63 3.42 -20.20
C ARG A 141 6.64 3.73 -19.09
N ALA A 142 6.41 4.79 -18.33
CA ALA A 142 7.40 5.29 -17.38
C ALA A 142 7.64 4.36 -16.17
N LEU A 143 8.82 4.45 -15.59
CA LEU A 143 9.31 3.69 -14.45
C LEU A 143 9.96 4.62 -13.43
N LEU A 144 9.61 4.44 -12.16
CA LEU A 144 10.35 4.99 -11.02
C LEU A 144 11.07 3.86 -10.28
N THR A 145 12.29 4.08 -9.82
CA THR A 145 12.99 3.14 -8.92
C THR A 145 13.26 3.73 -7.55
N ASP A 146 12.93 2.99 -6.49
CA ASP A 146 13.33 3.37 -5.13
C ASP A 146 14.85 3.21 -4.91
N SER A 147 15.40 3.77 -3.84
CA SER A 147 16.84 3.67 -3.55
C SER A 147 17.28 2.29 -3.05
N GLY A 148 16.34 1.40 -2.74
CA GLY A 148 16.55 0.12 -2.05
C GLY A 148 16.61 0.22 -0.51
N GLY A 149 17.06 1.35 0.06
CA GLY A 149 17.36 1.50 1.48
C GLY A 149 16.18 1.22 2.43
N PHE A 150 15.00 1.77 2.14
CA PHE A 150 13.83 1.62 3.02
C PHE A 150 13.38 0.15 3.20
N GLN A 151 13.45 -0.67 2.15
CA GLN A 151 13.06 -2.08 2.24
C GLN A 151 14.05 -2.89 3.08
N MET A 152 15.34 -2.52 3.06
CA MET A 152 16.37 -3.15 3.87
C MET A 152 16.16 -2.87 5.37
N VAL A 153 15.87 -1.61 5.75
CA VAL A 153 15.63 -1.22 7.16
C VAL A 153 14.30 -1.75 7.70
N SER A 154 13.28 -1.91 6.85
CA SER A 154 11.95 -2.42 7.28
C SER A 154 11.85 -3.95 7.34
N LEU A 155 12.69 -4.69 6.62
CA LEU A 155 12.69 -6.16 6.60
C LEU A 155 13.75 -6.81 7.50
N LEU A 156 14.78 -6.07 7.92
CA LEU A 156 15.93 -6.64 8.63
C LEU A 156 16.17 -5.94 9.98
N HIS A 157 15.99 -6.68 11.07
CA HIS A 157 16.46 -6.32 12.42
C HIS A 157 18.00 -6.20 12.55
N LEU A 158 18.72 -6.36 11.43
CA LEU A 158 20.18 -6.46 11.32
C LEU A 158 20.75 -5.39 10.37
N ALA A 159 19.96 -4.34 10.07
CA ALA A 159 20.44 -3.19 9.31
C ALA A 159 21.24 -2.24 10.23
N ASP A 160 22.50 -2.00 9.90
CA ASP A 160 23.37 -1.00 10.51
C ASP A 160 23.58 0.17 9.55
N ILE A 161 23.47 1.40 10.06
CA ILE A 161 23.50 2.62 9.24
C ILE A 161 24.66 3.47 9.71
N THR A 162 25.65 3.62 8.84
CA THR A 162 26.86 4.41 9.08
C THR A 162 26.97 5.50 8.02
N GLU A 163 27.90 6.45 8.16
CA GLU A 163 28.10 7.47 7.12
C GLU A 163 28.45 6.88 5.74
N LYS A 164 29.07 5.69 5.70
CA LYS A 164 29.45 5.01 4.45
C LYS A 164 28.23 4.58 3.63
N GLY A 165 27.18 4.11 4.29
CA GLY A 165 26.01 3.48 3.69
C GLY A 165 25.26 2.58 4.69
N VAL A 166 24.30 1.81 4.17
CA VAL A 166 23.50 0.84 4.94
C VAL A 166 24.11 -0.55 4.79
N THR A 167 24.51 -1.17 5.90
CA THR A 167 24.97 -2.56 5.97
C THR A 167 23.84 -3.47 6.43
N PHE A 168 23.65 -4.63 5.79
CA PHE A 168 22.49 -5.49 6.02
C PHE A 168 22.75 -6.91 5.48
N GLN A 169 21.86 -7.86 5.76
CA GLN A 169 21.96 -9.22 5.20
C GLN A 169 21.07 -9.43 3.98
N SER A 170 21.62 -10.06 2.95
CA SER A 170 20.87 -10.58 1.80
C SER A 170 19.78 -11.57 2.25
N PRO A 171 18.49 -11.39 1.88
CA PRO A 171 17.44 -12.36 2.12
C PRO A 171 17.47 -13.52 1.11
N VAL A 172 18.41 -13.49 0.14
CA VAL A 172 18.62 -14.54 -0.85
C VAL A 172 19.60 -15.60 -0.33
N ASP A 173 20.71 -15.17 0.27
CA ASP A 173 21.82 -16.06 0.69
C ASP A 173 22.45 -15.71 2.04
N GLY A 174 21.89 -14.74 2.79
CA GLY A 174 22.30 -14.38 4.15
C GLY A 174 23.59 -13.56 4.25
N LYS A 175 24.31 -13.32 3.14
CA LYS A 175 25.60 -12.62 3.16
C LYS A 175 25.43 -11.15 3.57
N PRO A 176 26.40 -10.57 4.30
CA PRO A 176 26.45 -9.14 4.54
C PRO A 176 26.67 -8.39 3.22
N MET A 177 25.86 -7.36 3.02
CA MET A 177 25.92 -6.42 1.90
C MET A 177 26.03 -5.00 2.46
N LEU A 178 26.70 -4.12 1.71
CA LEU A 178 26.75 -2.69 1.97
C LEU A 178 26.17 -1.97 0.76
N LEU A 179 25.09 -1.20 0.95
CA LEU A 179 24.56 -0.29 -0.06
C LEU A 179 25.01 1.12 0.28
N THR A 180 25.84 1.71 -0.59
CA THR A 180 26.22 3.13 -0.49
C THR A 180 25.37 3.97 -1.45
N PRO A 181 25.31 5.30 -1.29
CA PRO A 181 24.75 6.23 -2.28
C PRO A 181 25.23 5.96 -3.71
N GLU A 182 26.54 5.75 -3.89
CA GLU A 182 27.15 5.51 -5.20
C GLU A 182 26.68 4.18 -5.81
N GLU A 183 26.62 3.11 -5.01
CA GLU A 183 26.18 1.79 -5.45
C GLU A 183 24.68 1.81 -5.81
N SER A 184 23.85 2.47 -4.99
CA SER A 184 22.41 2.64 -5.25
C SER A 184 22.15 3.37 -6.58
N ILE A 185 22.90 4.43 -6.86
CA ILE A 185 22.76 5.16 -8.13
C ILE A 185 23.32 4.36 -9.31
N GLN A 186 24.45 3.66 -9.15
CA GLN A 186 24.98 2.78 -10.21
C GLN A 186 23.98 1.69 -10.60
N ILE A 187 23.38 0.99 -9.63
CA ILE A 187 22.34 -0.02 -9.89
C ILE A 187 21.15 0.61 -10.62
N GLN A 188 20.67 1.79 -10.19
CA GLN A 188 19.57 2.49 -10.86
C GLN A 188 19.93 2.98 -12.28
N ASN A 189 21.21 3.28 -12.54
CA ASN A 189 21.74 3.64 -13.86
C ASN A 189 21.79 2.45 -14.83
N ARG A 190 21.90 1.22 -14.32
CA ARG A 190 21.77 -0.04 -15.08
C ARG A 190 20.32 -0.45 -15.29
N ILE A 191 19.47 -0.28 -14.27
CA ILE A 191 18.02 -0.54 -14.38
C ILE A 191 17.38 0.33 -15.47
N GLY A 192 17.84 1.58 -15.64
CA GLY A 192 17.41 2.46 -16.73
C GLY A 192 15.98 3.00 -16.56
N ALA A 193 15.58 3.32 -15.32
CA ALA A 193 14.29 3.94 -15.00
C ALA A 193 14.28 5.44 -15.28
N ASP A 194 13.12 5.99 -15.70
CA ASP A 194 12.94 7.43 -15.96
C ASP A 194 13.16 8.31 -14.73
N ILE A 195 12.78 7.82 -13.55
CA ILE A 195 12.97 8.51 -12.27
C ILE A 195 13.72 7.59 -11.31
N ILE A 196 14.77 8.11 -10.68
CA ILE A 196 15.62 7.38 -9.74
C ILE A 196 15.62 8.10 -8.38
N MET A 197 15.52 7.36 -7.28
CA MET A 197 15.48 7.95 -5.93
C MET A 197 16.86 7.93 -5.29
N ALA A 198 17.25 9.05 -4.65
CA ALA A 198 18.47 9.12 -3.85
C ALA A 198 18.42 8.17 -2.65
N LEU A 199 19.58 7.64 -2.21
CA LEU A 199 19.67 6.89 -0.97
C LEU A 199 19.59 7.84 0.23
N ASP A 200 18.73 7.50 1.19
CA ASP A 200 18.42 8.29 2.38
C ASP A 200 18.51 7.47 3.67
N ASP A 201 18.71 8.15 4.80
CA ASP A 201 18.75 7.53 6.12
C ASP A 201 17.35 7.58 6.76
N VAL A 202 16.57 6.52 6.55
CA VAL A 202 15.18 6.48 7.02
C VAL A 202 15.08 6.06 8.49
N VAL A 203 14.53 6.97 9.30
CA VAL A 203 14.17 6.73 10.71
C VAL A 203 12.65 6.56 10.82
N LYS A 204 12.20 5.63 11.67
CA LYS A 204 10.76 5.43 11.93
C LYS A 204 10.18 6.66 12.66
N THR A 205 9.00 7.11 12.27
CA THR A 205 8.32 8.29 12.86
C THR A 205 8.04 8.18 14.36
N THR A 206 8.04 6.95 14.91
CA THR A 206 7.90 6.68 16.35
C THR A 206 9.19 6.85 17.17
N ILE A 207 10.34 7.07 16.53
CA ILE A 207 11.62 7.31 17.21
C ILE A 207 11.74 8.82 17.45
N THR A 208 12.13 9.21 18.65
CA THR A 208 12.33 10.61 19.07
C THR A 208 13.78 10.88 19.47
N GLY A 209 14.23 12.13 19.37
CA GLY A 209 15.56 12.56 19.81
C GLY A 209 16.61 12.64 18.69
N PRO A 210 17.91 12.69 19.03
CA PRO A 210 18.98 13.15 18.13
C PRO A 210 19.17 12.29 16.87
N ARG A 211 18.68 11.04 16.89
CA ARG A 211 18.78 10.12 15.74
C ARG A 211 18.05 10.62 14.49
N ILE A 212 16.97 11.43 14.65
CA ILE A 212 16.24 12.03 13.52
C ILE A 212 17.09 13.10 12.85
N GLU A 213 17.68 13.99 13.66
CA GLU A 213 18.57 15.06 13.19
C GLU A 213 19.81 14.50 12.49
N GLU A 214 20.43 13.48 13.09
CA GLU A 214 21.54 12.73 12.48
C GLU A 214 21.17 12.15 11.10
N ALA A 215 19.99 11.53 10.98
CA ALA A 215 19.47 11.00 9.71
C ALA A 215 19.24 12.07 8.66
N MET A 216 18.64 13.20 9.07
CA MET A 216 18.34 14.32 8.20
C MET A 216 19.64 14.90 7.61
N TYR A 217 20.64 15.18 8.45
CA TYR A 217 21.95 15.66 7.98
C TYR A 217 22.73 14.60 7.19
N ARG A 218 22.63 13.30 7.53
CA ARG A 218 23.21 12.22 6.72
C ARG A 218 22.58 12.16 5.33
N THR A 219 21.26 12.28 5.25
CA THR A 219 20.52 12.32 3.99
C THR A 219 20.95 13.51 3.12
N LEU A 220 21.18 14.69 3.72
CA LEU A 220 21.73 15.86 3.03
C LEU A 220 23.17 15.65 2.50
N ARG A 221 24.02 14.86 3.17
CA ARG A 221 25.36 14.50 2.64
C ARG A 221 25.30 13.36 1.62
N TRP A 222 24.33 12.47 1.73
CA TRP A 222 24.14 11.35 0.81
C TRP A 222 23.55 11.78 -0.54
N ILE A 223 22.71 12.82 -0.60
CA ILE A 223 22.24 13.36 -1.87
C ILE A 223 23.39 13.93 -2.71
N ASP A 224 24.40 14.59 -2.12
CA ASP A 224 25.58 15.06 -2.86
C ASP A 224 26.34 13.91 -3.53
N ARG A 225 26.52 12.81 -2.78
CA ARG A 225 27.13 11.58 -3.28
C ARG A 225 26.27 10.90 -4.36
N CYS A 226 24.95 11.01 -4.26
CA CYS A 226 24.04 10.51 -5.31
C CYS A 226 24.14 11.35 -6.59
N ILE A 227 24.25 12.68 -6.47
CA ILE A 227 24.40 13.60 -7.61
C ILE A 227 25.71 13.30 -8.35
N GLU A 228 26.84 13.23 -7.63
CA GLU A 228 28.15 12.92 -8.22
C GLU A 228 28.20 11.52 -8.86
N ALA A 229 27.52 10.53 -8.27
CA ALA A 229 27.45 9.19 -8.84
C ALA A 229 26.56 9.08 -10.09
N HIS A 230 25.71 10.06 -10.37
CA HIS A 230 24.70 9.97 -11.42
C HIS A 230 25.24 10.33 -12.80
N LYS A 231 25.44 9.32 -13.64
CA LYS A 231 26.07 9.45 -14.97
C LYS A 231 25.08 9.63 -16.12
N ARG A 232 23.78 9.66 -15.82
CA ARG A 232 22.67 9.58 -16.79
C ARG A 232 21.60 10.69 -16.65
N PRO A 233 21.96 11.97 -16.44
CA PRO A 233 20.97 13.05 -16.24
C PRO A 233 20.17 13.42 -17.51
N HIS A 234 20.57 12.89 -18.67
CA HIS A 234 19.92 13.13 -19.97
C HIS A 234 18.79 12.14 -20.28
N ASP A 235 18.69 11.03 -19.54
CA ASP A 235 17.63 10.02 -19.70
C ASP A 235 17.08 9.46 -18.36
N GLN A 236 17.59 9.91 -17.21
CA GLN A 236 17.01 9.59 -15.89
C GLN A 236 17.01 10.81 -14.96
N ASN A 237 16.07 10.83 -14.02
CA ASN A 237 15.79 11.99 -13.18
C ASN A 237 15.96 11.65 -11.71
N LEU A 238 17.04 12.14 -11.09
CA LEU A 238 17.31 11.96 -9.66
C LEU A 238 16.39 12.82 -8.79
N PHE A 239 15.59 12.18 -7.94
CA PHE A 239 14.75 12.85 -6.94
C PHE A 239 15.40 12.80 -5.56
N GLY A 240 15.45 13.95 -4.89
CA GLY A 240 15.88 14.07 -3.49
C GLY A 240 14.75 13.74 -2.53
N ILE A 241 15.07 13.24 -1.33
CA ILE A 241 14.08 12.81 -0.34
C ILE A 241 14.18 13.69 0.91
N VAL A 242 13.16 14.52 1.15
CA VAL A 242 13.03 15.32 2.36
C VAL A 242 12.79 14.38 3.54
N GLN A 243 13.69 14.46 4.54
CA GLN A 243 13.63 13.77 5.83
C GLN A 243 13.44 14.77 6.98
N GLY A 244 13.46 14.30 8.23
CA GLY A 244 13.20 15.12 9.44
C GLY A 244 12.11 14.58 10.36
N GLY A 245 11.54 13.41 10.06
CA GLY A 245 10.51 12.79 10.90
C GLY A 245 9.25 13.65 11.02
N LEU A 246 8.83 13.96 12.24
CA LEU A 246 7.67 14.82 12.54
C LEU A 246 8.09 16.21 13.07
N ASP A 247 9.38 16.52 13.07
CA ASP A 247 9.90 17.79 13.56
C ASP A 247 9.86 18.85 12.44
N PRO A 248 9.11 19.96 12.61
CA PRO A 248 8.97 20.96 11.56
C PRO A 248 10.29 21.70 11.28
N VAL A 249 11.14 21.92 12.28
CA VAL A 249 12.43 22.63 12.09
C VAL A 249 13.39 21.76 11.28
N LEU A 250 13.48 20.47 11.60
CA LEU A 250 14.30 19.53 10.81
C LEU A 250 13.76 19.36 9.39
N ARG A 251 12.44 19.41 9.20
CA ARG A 251 11.81 19.41 7.87
C ARG A 251 12.19 20.65 7.05
N ASP A 252 12.13 21.85 7.63
CA ASP A 252 12.52 23.09 6.93
C ASP A 252 14.01 23.10 6.55
N ILE A 253 14.89 22.66 7.45
CA ILE A 253 16.33 22.51 7.16
C ILE A 253 16.55 21.53 6.00
N CYS A 254 15.87 20.38 6.02
CA CYS A 254 16.00 19.37 4.98
C CYS A 254 15.43 19.84 3.62
N VAL A 255 14.26 20.48 3.60
CA VAL A 255 13.68 21.08 2.39
C VAL A 255 14.66 22.09 1.80
N LYS A 256 15.14 23.06 2.60
CA LYS A 256 16.06 24.09 2.14
C LYS A 256 17.32 23.47 1.51
N GLY A 257 17.97 22.54 2.22
CA GLY A 257 19.16 21.87 1.71
C GLY A 257 18.90 21.07 0.43
N MET A 258 17.77 20.38 0.30
CA MET A 258 17.39 19.68 -0.93
C MET A 258 17.13 20.66 -2.09
N VAL A 259 16.51 21.80 -1.83
CA VAL A 259 16.18 22.82 -2.84
C VAL A 259 17.43 23.52 -3.39
N GLU A 260 18.44 23.79 -2.54
CA GLU A 260 19.74 24.35 -2.95
C GLU A 260 20.46 23.54 -4.04
N ARG A 261 20.11 22.26 -4.21
CA ARG A 261 20.70 21.33 -5.19
C ARG A 261 19.96 21.29 -6.54
N ASN A 262 18.86 22.04 -6.70
CA ASN A 262 18.06 22.17 -7.96
C ASN A 262 17.80 20.83 -8.69
N LEU A 263 17.20 19.88 -7.98
CA LEU A 263 16.94 18.55 -8.52
C LEU A 263 15.76 18.54 -9.53
N PRO A 264 15.68 17.53 -10.42
CA PRO A 264 14.51 17.29 -11.27
C PRO A 264 13.17 17.21 -10.53
N GLY A 265 13.17 16.74 -9.28
CA GLY A 265 11.98 16.57 -8.47
C GLY A 265 12.29 16.22 -7.01
N TYR A 266 11.26 16.26 -6.17
CA TYR A 266 11.41 16.14 -4.72
C TYR A 266 10.38 15.19 -4.13
N ALA A 267 10.83 14.31 -3.25
CA ALA A 267 9.97 13.43 -2.47
C ALA A 267 9.92 13.82 -1.00
N ILE A 268 8.82 13.45 -0.33
CA ILE A 268 8.60 13.61 1.11
C ILE A 268 8.63 12.21 1.70
N GLY A 269 9.76 11.88 2.33
CA GLY A 269 10.02 10.58 2.95
C GLY A 269 9.77 10.57 4.46
N GLY A 270 9.89 9.39 5.07
CA GLY A 270 9.74 9.23 6.52
C GLY A 270 8.32 9.55 7.02
N LEU A 271 7.30 9.15 6.26
CA LEU A 271 5.87 9.21 6.60
C LEU A 271 5.22 7.84 6.32
N SER A 272 3.94 7.68 6.70
CA SER A 272 3.18 6.42 6.69
C SER A 272 3.82 5.33 7.56
N GLY A 273 4.56 5.73 8.61
CA GLY A 273 5.36 4.85 9.48
C GLY A 273 4.66 4.41 10.77
N GLY A 274 3.53 5.03 11.11
CA GLY A 274 2.75 4.77 12.33
C GLY A 274 2.40 6.02 13.15
N GLU A 275 2.73 7.20 12.63
CA GLU A 275 2.32 8.49 13.18
C GLU A 275 0.81 8.71 13.15
N ASP A 276 0.34 9.65 13.97
CA ASP A 276 -1.05 10.10 13.93
C ASP A 276 -1.34 10.94 12.67
N LYS A 277 -2.63 11.05 12.33
CA LYS A 277 -3.04 11.72 11.10
C LYS A 277 -2.82 13.23 11.10
N ASN A 278 -2.84 13.88 12.26
CA ASN A 278 -2.61 15.32 12.37
C ASN A 278 -1.13 15.66 12.14
N SER A 279 -0.21 14.89 12.72
CA SER A 279 1.22 15.02 12.41
C SER A 279 1.52 14.73 10.94
N PHE A 280 0.91 13.67 10.38
CA PHE A 280 1.07 13.30 8.96
C PHE A 280 0.69 14.44 8.01
N TRP A 281 -0.53 14.98 8.08
CA TRP A 281 -0.98 15.96 7.10
C TRP A 281 -0.25 17.30 7.26
N ARG A 282 0.12 17.68 8.50
CA ARG A 282 0.89 18.91 8.77
C ARG A 282 2.29 18.86 8.16
N VAL A 283 3.00 17.74 8.25
CA VAL A 283 4.31 17.57 7.59
C VAL A 283 4.17 17.65 6.06
N VAL A 284 3.14 17.03 5.48
CA VAL A 284 2.86 17.16 4.03
C VAL A 284 2.56 18.62 3.66
N ALA A 285 1.69 19.30 4.42
CA ALA A 285 1.31 20.69 4.20
C ALA A 285 2.49 21.68 4.34
N GLN A 286 3.43 21.40 5.24
CA GLN A 286 4.66 22.18 5.37
C GLN A 286 5.59 21.94 4.17
N CYS A 287 5.94 20.69 3.91
CA CYS A 287 6.91 20.35 2.86
C CYS A 287 6.44 20.79 1.47
N THR A 288 5.17 20.54 1.11
CA THR A 288 4.64 20.94 -0.20
C THR A 288 4.42 22.44 -0.36
N ALA A 289 4.47 23.24 0.71
CA ALA A 289 4.48 24.70 0.63
C ALA A 289 5.89 25.26 0.37
N ALA A 290 6.91 24.63 0.98
CA ALA A 290 8.31 25.07 0.85
C ALA A 290 9.03 24.48 -0.37
N LEU A 291 8.51 23.40 -0.98
CA LEU A 291 9.08 22.80 -2.20
C LEU A 291 8.73 23.59 -3.47
N PRO A 292 9.65 23.68 -4.46
CA PRO A 292 9.45 24.45 -5.69
C PRO A 292 8.15 24.11 -6.44
N GLU A 293 7.56 25.11 -7.09
CA GLU A 293 6.28 24.98 -7.78
C GLU A 293 6.38 24.40 -9.20
N ASP A 294 7.54 24.59 -9.83
CA ASP A 294 7.91 24.10 -11.16
C ASP A 294 8.41 22.65 -11.15
N LYS A 295 8.42 22.01 -9.97
CA LYS A 295 8.93 20.65 -9.76
C LYS A 295 7.83 19.72 -9.23
N PRO A 296 7.89 18.42 -9.60
CA PRO A 296 7.01 17.40 -9.04
C PRO A 296 7.33 17.11 -7.57
N ARG A 297 6.27 16.83 -6.80
CA ARG A 297 6.27 16.58 -5.35
C ARG A 297 5.67 15.21 -5.06
N TYR A 298 6.50 14.28 -4.61
CA TYR A 298 6.16 12.86 -4.42
C TYR A 298 6.01 12.51 -2.93
N VAL A 299 4.81 12.18 -2.46
CA VAL A 299 4.60 11.72 -1.07
C VAL A 299 4.67 10.19 -1.05
N MET A 300 5.74 9.67 -0.44
CA MET A 300 6.08 8.25 -0.50
C MET A 300 5.18 7.39 0.42
N GLY A 301 4.81 6.20 -0.04
CA GLY A 301 4.07 5.20 0.73
C GLY A 301 2.57 5.45 0.91
N VAL A 302 2.04 6.58 0.44
CA VAL A 302 0.62 6.96 0.57
C VAL A 302 -0.24 6.24 -0.46
N GLY A 303 -1.26 5.50 0.00
CA GLY A 303 -2.13 4.72 -0.89
C GLY A 303 -3.57 4.54 -0.44
N TYR A 304 -3.99 5.14 0.67
CA TYR A 304 -5.41 5.17 1.03
C TYR A 304 -6.09 6.27 0.19
N PRO A 305 -7.25 6.01 -0.44
CA PRO A 305 -7.90 6.99 -1.33
C PRO A 305 -8.10 8.38 -0.71
N LEU A 306 -8.54 8.45 0.56
CA LEU A 306 -8.71 9.70 1.29
C LEU A 306 -7.39 10.46 1.47
N ASP A 307 -6.32 9.75 1.83
CA ASP A 307 -4.99 10.36 2.01
C ASP A 307 -4.47 10.97 0.71
N ILE A 308 -4.71 10.31 -0.43
CA ILE A 308 -4.35 10.83 -1.76
C ILE A 308 -5.12 12.12 -2.07
N VAL A 309 -6.44 12.15 -1.81
CA VAL A 309 -7.26 13.36 -2.03
C VAL A 309 -6.78 14.52 -1.14
N VAL A 310 -6.54 14.26 0.15
CA VAL A 310 -6.02 15.28 1.09
C VAL A 310 -4.62 15.75 0.68
N CYS A 311 -3.68 14.85 0.40
CA CYS A 311 -2.34 15.25 -0.05
C CYS A 311 -2.36 15.97 -1.41
N SER A 312 -3.33 15.68 -2.29
CA SER A 312 -3.51 16.41 -3.55
C SER A 312 -3.98 17.85 -3.29
N ALA A 313 -4.94 18.02 -2.36
CA ALA A 313 -5.40 19.33 -1.92
C ALA A 313 -4.28 20.18 -1.28
N LEU A 314 -3.38 19.53 -0.54
CA LEU A 314 -2.18 20.15 0.02
C LEU A 314 -1.07 20.40 -1.02
N GLY A 315 -1.19 19.88 -2.24
CA GLY A 315 -0.32 20.21 -3.37
C GLY A 315 0.81 19.21 -3.69
N ALA A 316 0.64 17.94 -3.34
CA ALA A 316 1.44 16.84 -3.86
C ALA A 316 0.91 16.31 -5.21
N ASP A 317 1.77 15.67 -6.00
CA ASP A 317 1.47 15.24 -7.38
C ASP A 317 1.62 13.73 -7.61
N MET A 318 2.43 13.05 -6.80
CA MET A 318 2.80 11.65 -7.01
C MET A 318 2.68 10.87 -5.71
N TYR A 319 2.20 9.63 -5.81
CA TYR A 319 2.00 8.71 -4.70
C TYR A 319 2.40 7.29 -5.13
N ASP A 320 2.84 6.47 -4.19
CA ASP A 320 3.01 5.03 -4.39
C ASP A 320 2.46 4.27 -3.20
N CYS A 321 1.92 3.06 -3.43
CA CYS A 321 1.70 2.14 -2.32
C CYS A 321 1.47 0.70 -2.76
N VAL A 322 1.79 -0.23 -1.87
CA VAL A 322 1.33 -1.62 -1.95
C VAL A 322 -0.15 -1.78 -1.55
N TYR A 323 -0.83 -0.75 -1.04
CA TYR A 323 -2.19 -0.85 -0.47
C TYR A 323 -3.20 -1.55 -1.39
N PRO A 324 -3.39 -1.18 -2.67
CA PRO A 324 -4.41 -1.80 -3.53
C PRO A 324 -4.22 -3.32 -3.71
N THR A 325 -2.99 -3.76 -3.99
CA THR A 325 -2.63 -5.17 -4.24
C THR A 325 -2.43 -5.97 -2.94
N ARG A 326 -2.13 -5.31 -1.82
CA ARG A 326 -2.13 -5.92 -0.48
C ARG A 326 -3.55 -6.18 0.00
N THR A 327 -4.43 -5.19 -0.11
CA THR A 327 -5.85 -5.26 0.24
C THR A 327 -6.59 -6.30 -0.62
N ALA A 328 -6.27 -6.39 -1.92
CA ALA A 328 -6.78 -7.43 -2.81
C ALA A 328 -6.47 -8.86 -2.31
N ARG A 329 -5.23 -9.13 -1.90
CA ARG A 329 -4.80 -10.44 -1.36
C ARG A 329 -5.49 -10.82 -0.04
N PHE A 330 -5.97 -9.83 0.71
CA PHE A 330 -6.82 -10.09 1.88
C PHE A 330 -8.27 -10.42 1.52
N GLY A 331 -8.68 -10.35 0.25
CA GLY A 331 -10.04 -10.60 -0.20
C GLY A 331 -10.94 -9.38 -0.03
N THR A 332 -10.38 -8.19 -0.23
CA THR A 332 -11.07 -6.90 -0.06
C THR A 332 -10.92 -6.06 -1.32
N ALA A 333 -12.04 -5.51 -1.79
CA ALA A 333 -12.10 -4.58 -2.91
C ALA A 333 -12.18 -3.13 -2.42
N LEU A 334 -11.66 -2.19 -3.22
CA LEU A 334 -11.89 -0.75 -3.06
C LEU A 334 -13.21 -0.37 -3.75
N VAL A 335 -14.01 0.47 -3.10
CA VAL A 335 -15.30 0.99 -3.59
C VAL A 335 -15.43 2.46 -3.13
N PRO A 336 -16.33 3.28 -3.73
CA PRO A 336 -16.50 4.68 -3.33
C PRO A 336 -16.79 4.85 -1.83
N GLU A 337 -17.53 3.93 -1.23
CA GLU A 337 -17.88 3.86 0.20
C GLU A 337 -16.76 3.25 1.07
N GLY A 338 -15.53 3.21 0.56
CA GLY A 338 -14.35 2.68 1.24
C GLY A 338 -13.97 1.26 0.78
N VAL A 339 -14.41 0.23 1.50
CA VAL A 339 -13.94 -1.16 1.29
C VAL A 339 -15.01 -2.23 1.38
N LEU A 340 -15.08 -3.10 0.37
CA LEU A 340 -15.97 -4.26 0.31
C LEU A 340 -15.20 -5.55 0.64
N LYS A 341 -15.58 -6.26 1.71
CA LYS A 341 -14.93 -7.50 2.16
C LYS A 341 -15.53 -8.73 1.48
N LEU A 342 -15.01 -9.11 0.32
CA LEU A 342 -15.52 -10.22 -0.51
C LEU A 342 -15.52 -11.58 0.20
N LYS A 343 -14.72 -11.77 1.28
CA LYS A 343 -14.76 -12.98 2.12
C LYS A 343 -15.98 -13.06 3.07
N HIS A 344 -16.79 -12.01 3.18
CA HIS A 344 -17.95 -12.00 4.08
C HIS A 344 -19.08 -12.88 3.54
N ARG A 345 -19.85 -13.53 4.43
CA ARG A 345 -20.92 -14.47 4.02
C ARG A 345 -22.02 -13.80 3.18
N ALA A 346 -22.30 -12.52 3.41
CA ALA A 346 -23.27 -11.74 2.64
C ALA A 346 -22.90 -11.57 1.15
N MET A 347 -21.69 -11.97 0.75
CA MET A 347 -21.23 -11.94 -0.64
C MET A 347 -21.40 -13.30 -1.33
N ALA A 348 -21.87 -14.35 -0.66
CA ALA A 348 -21.87 -15.72 -1.19
C ALA A 348 -22.93 -15.95 -2.29
N ASP A 349 -24.02 -15.20 -2.26
CA ASP A 349 -25.18 -15.23 -3.16
C ASP A 349 -25.43 -13.88 -3.86
N ASP A 350 -24.62 -12.86 -3.59
CA ASP A 350 -24.68 -11.55 -4.23
C ASP A 350 -24.22 -11.64 -5.70
N THR A 351 -25.17 -11.58 -6.62
CA THR A 351 -24.93 -11.66 -8.08
C THR A 351 -24.55 -10.32 -8.71
N GLY A 352 -24.47 -9.23 -7.94
CA GLY A 352 -24.03 -7.92 -8.42
C GLY A 352 -22.51 -7.86 -8.71
N PRO A 353 -22.04 -6.85 -9.47
CA PRO A 353 -20.62 -6.55 -9.63
C PRO A 353 -20.04 -5.99 -8.31
N ILE A 354 -18.71 -5.89 -8.19
CA ILE A 354 -18.08 -5.26 -6.99
C ILE A 354 -18.65 -3.84 -6.79
N ASP A 355 -18.65 -3.04 -7.86
CA ASP A 355 -19.16 -1.68 -7.91
C ASP A 355 -19.91 -1.51 -9.26
N PRO A 356 -21.21 -1.15 -9.26
CA PRO A 356 -22.00 -1.00 -10.48
C PRO A 356 -21.62 0.23 -11.32
N SER A 357 -20.92 1.21 -10.75
CA SER A 357 -20.38 2.37 -11.49
C SER A 357 -19.02 2.07 -12.13
N CYS A 358 -18.33 1.02 -11.68
CA CYS A 358 -16.99 0.68 -12.14
C CYS A 358 -17.01 -0.01 -13.51
N THR A 359 -16.34 0.58 -14.49
CA THR A 359 -16.26 0.11 -15.87
C THR A 359 -15.09 -0.83 -16.16
N CYS A 360 -14.42 -1.34 -15.13
CA CYS A 360 -13.27 -2.24 -15.26
C CYS A 360 -13.69 -3.64 -15.77
N MET A 361 -12.72 -4.40 -16.33
CA MET A 361 -12.94 -5.78 -16.79
C MET A 361 -13.57 -6.67 -15.72
N VAL A 362 -13.25 -6.46 -14.44
CA VAL A 362 -13.75 -7.31 -13.34
C VAL A 362 -15.23 -7.05 -13.06
N CYS A 363 -15.63 -5.79 -12.90
CA CYS A 363 -17.03 -5.42 -12.65
C CYS A 363 -17.95 -5.69 -13.84
N LYS A 364 -17.41 -5.69 -15.08
CA LYS A 364 -18.18 -6.04 -16.27
C LYS A 364 -18.49 -7.54 -16.41
N ASN A 365 -17.64 -8.42 -15.88
CA ASN A 365 -17.66 -9.85 -16.22
C ASN A 365 -17.85 -10.80 -15.02
N TYR A 366 -17.70 -10.33 -13.78
CA TYR A 366 -17.72 -11.19 -12.59
C TYR A 366 -18.59 -10.63 -11.46
N THR A 367 -19.29 -11.54 -10.78
CA THR A 367 -20.16 -11.23 -9.64
C THR A 367 -19.40 -11.32 -8.31
N ARG A 368 -19.93 -10.66 -7.27
CA ARG A 368 -19.44 -10.76 -5.89
C ARG A 368 -19.45 -12.21 -5.39
N ALA A 369 -20.49 -12.98 -5.70
CA ALA A 369 -20.61 -14.41 -5.40
C ALA A 369 -19.51 -15.27 -6.03
N TYR A 370 -19.19 -15.03 -7.31
CA TYR A 370 -18.10 -15.74 -7.96
C TYR A 370 -16.75 -15.39 -7.30
N ILE A 371 -16.51 -14.10 -7.06
CA ILE A 371 -15.26 -13.63 -6.45
C ILE A 371 -15.13 -14.11 -5.00
N HIS A 372 -16.22 -14.18 -4.22
CA HIS A 372 -16.27 -14.75 -2.87
C HIS A 372 -15.70 -16.18 -2.81
N ILE A 373 -16.11 -17.02 -3.76
CA ILE A 373 -15.61 -18.39 -3.88
C ILE A 373 -14.12 -18.41 -4.20
N LEU A 374 -13.65 -17.56 -5.12
CA LEU A 374 -12.25 -17.50 -5.51
C LEU A 374 -11.34 -16.96 -4.39
N VAL A 375 -11.68 -15.84 -3.74
CA VAL A 375 -10.79 -15.20 -2.72
C VAL A 375 -10.55 -16.04 -1.48
N THR A 376 -11.28 -17.15 -1.31
CA THR A 376 -11.11 -18.11 -0.22
C THR A 376 -10.34 -19.38 -0.62
N LYS A 377 -10.14 -19.63 -1.92
CA LYS A 377 -9.66 -20.93 -2.44
C LYS A 377 -8.58 -20.83 -3.53
N ASP A 378 -8.50 -19.71 -4.25
CA ASP A 378 -7.75 -19.61 -5.50
C ASP A 378 -6.99 -18.27 -5.63
N ALA A 379 -5.82 -18.31 -6.28
CA ALA A 379 -5.01 -17.13 -6.58
C ALA A 379 -5.74 -16.14 -7.50
N MET A 380 -6.59 -16.62 -8.41
CA MET A 380 -7.40 -15.81 -9.34
C MET A 380 -8.25 -14.77 -8.61
N GLY A 381 -8.75 -15.08 -7.41
CA GLY A 381 -9.50 -14.10 -6.61
C GLY A 381 -8.66 -12.90 -6.20
N SER A 382 -7.37 -13.11 -5.89
CA SER A 382 -6.43 -12.02 -5.59
C SER A 382 -6.00 -11.24 -6.84
N GLN A 383 -5.92 -11.91 -7.99
CA GLN A 383 -5.62 -11.27 -9.29
C GLN A 383 -6.77 -10.35 -9.74
N LEU A 384 -8.00 -10.85 -9.76
CA LEU A 384 -9.19 -10.05 -10.10
C LEU A 384 -9.33 -8.84 -9.17
N LEU A 385 -9.19 -9.04 -7.85
CA LEU A 385 -9.23 -7.91 -6.92
C LEU A 385 -8.04 -6.94 -7.10
N SER A 386 -6.87 -7.40 -7.52
CA SER A 386 -5.73 -6.51 -7.81
C SER A 386 -6.00 -5.66 -9.06
N TYR A 387 -6.59 -6.24 -10.11
CA TYR A 387 -7.02 -5.50 -11.30
C TYR A 387 -8.06 -4.42 -10.93
N HIS A 388 -9.12 -4.79 -10.21
CA HIS A 388 -10.17 -3.85 -9.79
C HIS A 388 -9.63 -2.74 -8.89
N ASN A 389 -8.85 -3.09 -7.86
CA ASN A 389 -8.33 -2.10 -6.90
C ASN A 389 -7.36 -1.13 -7.57
N LEU A 390 -6.53 -1.58 -8.52
CA LEU A 390 -5.65 -0.68 -9.25
C LEU A 390 -6.40 0.18 -10.27
N TYR A 391 -7.42 -0.37 -10.96
CA TYR A 391 -8.32 0.43 -11.80
C TYR A 391 -8.98 1.56 -11.01
N TYR A 392 -9.45 1.29 -9.79
CA TYR A 392 -10.01 2.29 -8.88
C TYR A 392 -8.99 3.42 -8.61
N MET A 393 -7.73 3.09 -8.30
CA MET A 393 -6.69 4.12 -8.09
C MET A 393 -6.39 4.92 -9.37
N MET A 394 -6.35 4.28 -10.54
CA MET A 394 -6.14 4.97 -11.82
C MET A 394 -7.32 5.88 -12.17
N GLN A 395 -8.54 5.49 -11.82
CA GLN A 395 -9.74 6.31 -11.99
C GLN A 395 -9.74 7.50 -11.01
N LEU A 396 -9.33 7.28 -9.75
CA LEU A 396 -9.16 8.35 -8.76
C LEU A 396 -8.15 9.40 -9.23
N SER A 397 -6.96 8.98 -9.68
CA SER A 397 -5.93 9.88 -10.25
C SER A 397 -6.45 10.67 -11.45
N ARG A 398 -7.14 10.01 -12.40
CA ARG A 398 -7.74 10.69 -13.56
C ARG A 398 -8.83 11.70 -13.16
N ASN A 399 -9.66 11.36 -12.17
CA ASN A 399 -10.71 12.25 -11.67
C ASN A 399 -10.12 13.48 -10.95
N LEU A 400 -9.06 13.30 -10.16
CA LEU A 400 -8.30 14.37 -9.51
C LEU A 400 -7.67 15.32 -10.54
N HIS A 401 -6.98 14.79 -11.55
CA HIS A 401 -6.41 15.59 -12.62
C HIS A 401 -7.49 16.40 -13.35
N SER A 402 -8.56 15.73 -13.77
CA SER A 402 -9.65 16.35 -14.54
C SER A 402 -10.40 17.41 -13.73
N SER A 403 -10.69 17.19 -12.44
CA SER A 403 -11.41 18.17 -11.63
C SER A 403 -10.60 19.44 -11.36
N ILE A 404 -9.28 19.35 -11.25
CA ILE A 404 -8.40 20.52 -11.13
C ILE A 404 -8.28 21.28 -12.47
N VAL A 405 -8.13 20.58 -13.61
CA VAL A 405 -8.11 21.21 -14.95
C VAL A 405 -9.44 21.88 -15.30
N GLU A 406 -10.56 21.25 -14.93
CA GLU A 406 -11.92 21.75 -15.19
C GLU A 406 -12.41 22.77 -14.15
N GLY A 407 -11.57 23.18 -13.19
CA GLY A 407 -11.89 24.21 -12.20
C GLY A 407 -12.95 23.81 -11.16
N ARG A 408 -13.20 22.52 -10.97
CA ARG A 408 -14.25 21.93 -10.10
C ARG A 408 -13.69 20.98 -9.03
N PHE A 409 -12.53 21.32 -8.49
CA PHE A 409 -11.82 20.51 -7.51
C PHE A 409 -12.51 20.46 -6.14
N PRO A 410 -13.02 21.57 -5.56
CA PRO A 410 -13.79 21.53 -4.31
C PRO A 410 -15.02 20.63 -4.39
N GLU A 411 -15.78 20.73 -5.48
CA GLU A 411 -16.97 19.92 -5.74
C GLU A 411 -16.60 18.44 -5.80
N PHE A 412 -15.50 18.10 -6.49
CA PHE A 412 -14.98 16.73 -6.52
C PHE A 412 -14.60 16.21 -5.12
N VAL A 413 -13.99 17.05 -4.27
CA VAL A 413 -13.64 16.67 -2.88
C VAL A 413 -14.90 16.41 -2.06
N CYS A 414 -15.90 17.30 -2.13
CA CYS A 414 -17.17 17.11 -1.44
C CYS A 414 -17.91 15.85 -1.92
N ASP A 415 -18.00 15.65 -3.23
CA ASP A 415 -18.56 14.45 -3.86
C ASP A 415 -17.87 13.15 -3.42
N PHE A 416 -16.55 13.20 -3.21
CA PHE A 416 -15.76 12.08 -2.72
C PHE A 416 -16.04 11.82 -1.24
N LEU A 417 -16.07 12.87 -0.41
CA LEU A 417 -16.34 12.75 1.03
C LEU A 417 -17.77 12.29 1.31
N HIS A 418 -18.78 12.77 0.59
CA HIS A 418 -20.16 12.29 0.73
C HIS A 418 -20.31 10.80 0.39
N LYS A 419 -19.59 10.30 -0.63
CA LYS A 419 -19.60 8.86 -0.98
C LYS A 419 -18.87 8.02 0.06
N MET A 420 -17.75 8.53 0.59
CA MET A 420 -16.90 7.80 1.54
C MET A 420 -17.44 7.83 2.98
N PHE A 421 -18.11 8.93 3.37
CA PHE A 421 -18.69 9.19 4.68
C PHE A 421 -20.17 9.59 4.54
N PRO A 422 -21.07 8.67 4.11
CA PRO A 422 -22.47 8.98 3.81
C PRO A 422 -23.32 9.36 5.04
N LYS A 423 -22.75 9.34 6.24
CA LYS A 423 -23.39 9.84 7.48
C LYS A 423 -22.87 11.23 7.89
N GLY A 424 -21.97 11.82 7.11
CA GLY A 424 -21.23 13.02 7.47
C GLY A 424 -20.25 12.83 8.62
N ASP A 425 -19.81 11.58 8.85
CA ASP A 425 -18.80 11.18 9.85
C ASP A 425 -17.36 11.35 9.33
N VAL A 426 -17.10 12.50 8.69
CA VAL A 426 -15.78 12.89 8.19
C VAL A 426 -14.80 13.06 9.37
N PRO A 427 -13.60 12.46 9.33
CA PRO A 427 -12.63 12.60 10.42
C PRO A 427 -12.11 14.03 10.58
N GLU A 428 -11.99 14.50 11.82
CA GLU A 428 -11.53 15.86 12.19
C GLU A 428 -10.24 16.29 11.47
N TRP A 429 -9.23 15.42 11.38
CA TRP A 429 -7.97 15.72 10.67
C TRP A 429 -8.15 16.03 9.17
N VAL A 430 -9.24 15.56 8.54
CA VAL A 430 -9.59 15.90 7.17
C VAL A 430 -10.18 17.31 7.10
N CYS A 431 -11.01 17.68 8.08
CA CYS A 431 -11.54 19.04 8.22
C CYS A 431 -10.41 20.06 8.35
N ASP A 432 -9.49 19.85 9.29
CA ASP A 432 -8.31 20.71 9.49
C ASP A 432 -7.47 20.83 8.21
N ALA A 433 -7.22 19.70 7.53
CA ALA A 433 -6.40 19.67 6.32
C ALA A 433 -7.10 20.34 5.12
N MET A 434 -8.43 20.28 5.04
CA MET A 434 -9.22 20.94 4.01
C MET A 434 -9.35 22.45 4.25
N GLU A 435 -9.46 22.88 5.50
CA GLU A 435 -9.35 24.30 5.88
C GLU A 435 -8.00 24.88 5.42
N VAL A 436 -6.88 24.19 5.70
CA VAL A 436 -5.54 24.58 5.22
C VAL A 436 -5.40 24.51 3.70
N ALA A 437 -6.16 23.66 3.01
CA ALA A 437 -6.23 23.63 1.55
C ALA A 437 -7.16 24.72 0.96
N GLY A 438 -7.93 25.43 1.80
CA GLY A 438 -8.94 26.40 1.39
C GLY A 438 -10.14 25.77 0.68
N ILE A 439 -10.60 24.60 1.15
CA ILE A 439 -11.76 23.88 0.64
C ILE A 439 -12.82 23.81 1.75
N ASP A 440 -13.95 24.48 1.53
CA ASP A 440 -15.10 24.36 2.43
C ASP A 440 -15.78 22.99 2.24
N ILE A 441 -15.64 22.13 3.26
CA ILE A 441 -16.31 20.83 3.34
C ILE A 441 -17.42 20.81 4.40
N SER A 442 -17.90 21.97 4.87
CA SER A 442 -18.95 22.05 5.91
C SER A 442 -20.21 21.25 5.55
N SER A 443 -20.59 21.24 4.27
CA SER A 443 -21.70 20.43 3.73
C SER A 443 -21.47 18.90 3.78
N CYS A 444 -20.25 18.45 4.01
CA CYS A 444 -19.87 17.04 4.17
C CYS A 444 -19.85 16.59 5.63
N CYS A 445 -19.82 17.53 6.57
CA CYS A 445 -19.76 17.24 7.99
C CYS A 445 -21.16 17.36 8.59
N SER A 446 -21.68 16.29 9.20
CA SER A 446 -22.88 16.40 10.02
C SER A 446 -22.59 17.34 11.19
N PRO A 447 -23.48 18.31 11.53
CA PRO A 447 -23.27 19.15 12.70
C PRO A 447 -23.17 18.25 13.93
N PHE A 448 -22.04 18.36 14.64
CA PHE A 448 -21.72 17.49 15.76
C PHE A 448 -22.80 17.67 16.84
N SER A 449 -23.70 16.70 16.99
CA SER A 449 -24.72 16.74 18.04
C SER A 449 -24.01 16.57 19.38
N SER A 450 -23.81 17.67 20.10
CA SER A 450 -23.19 17.74 21.43
C SER A 450 -24.11 17.18 22.52
N SER A 451 -24.62 15.96 22.30
CA SER A 451 -25.68 15.31 23.06
C SER A 451 -25.37 13.84 23.35
N GLN A 452 -24.08 13.50 23.54
CA GLN A 452 -23.64 12.26 24.18
C GLN A 452 -22.72 12.52 25.39
N GLU A 453 -22.95 13.62 26.11
CA GLU A 453 -22.27 13.91 27.37
C GLU A 453 -23.24 14.33 28.50
N GLN A 454 -24.47 13.79 28.51
CA GLN A 454 -25.43 13.95 29.62
C GLN A 454 -26.06 12.65 30.18
N ASP A 455 -25.96 11.51 29.48
CA ASP A 455 -26.49 10.21 29.96
C ASP A 455 -25.53 9.45 30.92
N SER A 456 -24.91 10.16 31.86
CA SER A 456 -24.10 9.54 32.94
C SER A 456 -24.24 10.18 34.33
N LYS A 457 -25.16 11.15 34.51
CA LYS A 457 -25.37 11.86 35.79
C LYS A 457 -26.83 12.11 36.19
N SER A 458 -27.67 11.07 36.19
CA SER A 458 -28.92 11.11 36.97
C SER A 458 -29.52 9.72 37.26
N MET A 459 -28.96 8.97 38.22
CA MET A 459 -29.75 7.98 38.98
C MET A 459 -29.05 7.55 40.28
N SER A 460 -29.24 8.35 41.33
CA SER A 460 -28.99 7.97 42.73
C SER A 460 -30.02 8.65 43.62
N THR A 461 -30.69 7.88 44.48
CA THR A 461 -31.68 8.30 45.52
C THR A 461 -32.95 9.01 44.98
N GLU A 462 -34.18 8.78 45.46
CA GLU A 462 -34.67 8.01 46.62
C GLU A 462 -36.20 7.76 46.56
N PHE A 463 -36.72 6.73 47.26
CA PHE A 463 -38.14 6.47 47.62
C PHE A 463 -39.20 6.36 46.46
N ASN A 464 -40.39 5.74 46.60
CA ASN A 464 -41.13 5.29 47.79
C ASN A 464 -42.03 4.03 47.55
N LEU A 465 -42.72 3.59 48.61
CA LEU A 465 -43.51 2.35 48.78
C LEU A 465 -44.88 2.26 48.03
N ALA A 466 -45.49 1.07 48.16
CA ALA A 466 -46.89 0.65 47.84
C ALA A 466 -47.14 0.04 46.44
N ARG A 467 -47.94 -1.04 46.27
CA ARG A 467 -48.82 -1.79 47.20
C ARG A 467 -48.95 -3.27 46.76
N PHE A 468 -49.16 -4.18 47.72
CA PHE A 468 -49.38 -5.62 47.46
C PHE A 468 -50.80 -5.94 46.93
N GLY A 469 -50.92 -7.01 46.14
CA GLY A 469 -52.21 -7.62 45.77
C GLY A 469 -52.08 -9.05 45.24
N THR A 470 -52.49 -10.04 46.05
CA THR A 470 -52.70 -11.47 45.70
C THR A 470 -53.78 -12.03 46.67
N PRO A 471 -54.25 -13.30 46.59
CA PRO A 471 -54.24 -14.31 45.52
C PRO A 471 -55.65 -14.93 45.25
N LYS A 472 -55.80 -15.88 44.30
CA LYS A 472 -56.84 -16.93 44.38
C LYS A 472 -56.36 -18.33 43.94
N LYS A 473 -56.90 -19.34 44.63
CA LYS A 473 -56.72 -20.82 44.51
C LYS A 473 -57.90 -21.40 43.67
N MET A 474 -58.00 -22.67 43.23
CA MET A 474 -57.26 -23.97 43.33
C MET A 474 -57.69 -24.82 42.06
N PRO A 475 -57.68 -26.18 41.94
CA PRO A 475 -57.27 -27.28 42.83
C PRO A 475 -56.26 -28.31 42.23
N LEU A 476 -56.01 -29.38 42.98
CA LEU A 476 -55.03 -30.45 42.76
C LEU A 476 -55.74 -31.82 42.66
N GLY A 477 -55.16 -32.83 41.98
CA GLY A 477 -55.67 -34.21 42.00
C GLY A 477 -54.69 -35.28 41.48
N LEU A 478 -54.38 -36.26 42.34
CA LEU A 478 -53.68 -37.57 42.15
C LEU A 478 -52.42 -37.63 41.24
N ILE A 479 -51.18 -37.93 41.67
CA ILE A 479 -50.58 -38.95 42.60
C ILE A 479 -50.33 -40.33 41.95
N LEU A 480 -49.08 -40.84 42.12
CA LEU A 480 -48.42 -42.06 41.58
C LEU A 480 -47.91 -41.94 40.12
N GLY A 481 -46.63 -42.17 39.79
CA GLY A 481 -45.45 -42.39 40.63
C GLY A 481 -44.15 -42.64 39.83
N ILE A 482 -43.00 -42.22 40.40
CA ILE A 482 -41.62 -42.69 40.09
C ILE A 482 -41.07 -42.39 38.66
N GLY A 483 -40.28 -41.31 38.51
CA GLY A 483 -39.64 -41.00 37.22
C GLY A 483 -38.66 -39.80 37.18
N ARG A 484 -37.65 -39.75 38.06
CA ARG A 484 -36.46 -38.85 38.01
C ARG A 484 -36.71 -37.37 37.57
N ALA A 485 -36.95 -36.50 38.53
CA ALA A 485 -36.72 -35.07 38.35
C ALA A 485 -35.21 -34.73 38.49
N PHE A 486 -34.60 -34.09 37.48
CA PHE A 486 -33.73 -32.90 37.59
C PHE A 486 -33.10 -32.53 36.22
N ARG A 487 -32.88 -31.23 35.98
CA ARG A 487 -32.20 -30.58 34.83
C ARG A 487 -32.81 -30.73 33.42
N ARG A 488 -33.52 -29.67 32.99
CA ARG A 488 -33.36 -29.09 31.64
C ARG A 488 -33.06 -27.58 31.75
N LYS A 489 -31.80 -27.23 32.01
CA LYS A 489 -31.24 -25.94 31.57
C LYS A 489 -30.75 -26.10 30.12
N ARG A 490 -30.82 -25.04 29.32
CA ARG A 490 -30.24 -24.98 27.97
C ARG A 490 -28.79 -25.49 27.99
N THR A 491 -28.50 -26.55 27.24
CA THR A 491 -27.15 -26.84 26.76
C THR A 491 -27.05 -26.33 25.34
N SER A 492 -26.03 -25.50 25.08
CA SER A 492 -25.63 -25.09 23.74
C SER A 492 -25.37 -26.31 22.84
N SER A 493 -25.48 -26.09 21.54
CA SER A 493 -25.03 -27.03 20.51
C SER A 493 -23.63 -27.52 20.83
N LEU A 494 -23.46 -28.85 20.86
CA LEU A 494 -22.14 -29.48 20.86
C LEU A 494 -21.50 -29.25 19.49
N ASP A 495 -20.58 -28.29 19.43
CA ASP A 495 -19.74 -28.09 18.25
C ASP A 495 -18.92 -29.36 17.99
N ILE A 496 -19.11 -29.97 16.82
CA ILE A 496 -18.33 -31.12 16.39
C ILE A 496 -16.93 -30.63 15.99
N LEU A 497 -15.96 -30.89 16.87
CA LEU A 497 -14.57 -30.48 16.71
C LEU A 497 -13.92 -31.17 15.51
N SER A 498 -13.60 -30.40 14.46
CA SER A 498 -12.70 -30.84 13.38
C SER A 498 -11.26 -30.34 13.62
N SER A 499 -10.28 -31.09 13.12
CA SER A 499 -8.86 -31.03 13.50
C SER A 499 -8.07 -29.76 13.08
N LYS A 500 -8.74 -28.66 12.74
CA LYS A 500 -8.10 -27.42 12.22
C LYS A 500 -8.44 -26.12 12.96
N ARG A 501 -9.15 -26.15 14.10
CA ARG A 501 -9.26 -25.01 15.03
C ARG A 501 -9.21 -25.45 16.49
N ALA A 502 -8.05 -25.28 17.13
CA ALA A 502 -7.99 -25.12 18.58
C ALA A 502 -8.25 -23.64 18.91
N PRO A 503 -9.11 -23.30 19.89
CA PRO A 503 -9.25 -21.92 20.34
C PRO A 503 -8.00 -21.50 21.11
N ARG A 504 -7.41 -20.36 20.71
CA ARG A 504 -6.39 -19.56 21.42
C ARG A 504 -5.30 -20.32 22.19
N GLY A 505 -4.08 -20.33 21.64
CA GLY A 505 -2.85 -20.50 22.44
C GLY A 505 -1.86 -21.58 22.00
N TYR A 506 -2.27 -22.52 21.15
CA TYR A 506 -1.41 -23.66 20.77
C TYR A 506 -1.08 -23.70 19.29
N TYR A 507 0.21 -23.65 18.98
CA TYR A 507 0.78 -23.80 17.64
C TYR A 507 1.26 -25.25 17.46
N LYS A 508 0.76 -25.97 16.44
CA LYS A 508 1.31 -27.29 16.10
C LYS A 508 2.53 -27.10 15.20
N GLY A 509 3.72 -27.25 15.77
CA GLY A 509 4.98 -27.19 15.02
C GLY A 509 5.03 -28.22 13.89
N LYS A 510 5.84 -27.93 12.86
CA LYS A 510 6.19 -28.94 11.85
C LYS A 510 6.85 -30.14 12.55
N ASN A 511 6.55 -31.35 12.08
CA ASN A 511 7.04 -32.65 12.61
C ASN A 511 6.47 -33.13 13.96
N CYS A 512 5.47 -32.47 14.56
CA CYS A 512 4.81 -33.03 15.76
C CYS A 512 3.95 -34.27 15.44
N LYS A 513 4.41 -35.46 15.87
CA LYS A 513 3.64 -36.73 15.80
C LYS A 513 2.31 -36.62 16.58
N PRO A 514 1.22 -37.28 16.14
CA PRO A 514 -0.05 -37.25 16.86
C PRO A 514 0.04 -38.04 18.19
N THR A 515 -0.34 -37.37 19.28
CA THR A 515 -0.32 -37.91 20.66
C THR A 515 -1.57 -38.73 21.02
N GLY A 516 -2.38 -39.10 20.04
CA GLY A 516 -3.72 -39.66 20.25
C GLY A 516 -4.48 -39.92 18.94
N PHE A 517 -5.78 -40.17 19.03
CA PHE A 517 -6.65 -40.48 17.89
C PHE A 517 -8.08 -39.95 18.07
N HIS A 518 -8.80 -39.73 16.97
CA HIS A 518 -10.22 -39.34 16.98
C HIS A 518 -11.15 -40.55 17.15
N THR A 519 -12.22 -40.40 17.93
CA THR A 519 -13.27 -41.41 18.08
C THR A 519 -14.38 -41.22 17.03
N ARG A 520 -15.17 -42.27 16.77
CA ARG A 520 -16.33 -42.22 15.85
C ARG A 520 -17.41 -41.20 16.24
N LYS A 521 -17.36 -40.60 17.44
CA LYS A 521 -18.27 -39.54 17.92
C LYS A 521 -17.63 -38.14 17.95
N GLY A 522 -16.47 -37.95 17.32
CA GLY A 522 -15.81 -36.64 17.17
C GLY A 522 -14.92 -36.20 18.34
N GLY A 523 -14.84 -36.97 19.43
CA GLY A 523 -13.88 -36.73 20.50
C GLY A 523 -12.45 -37.08 20.07
N TYR A 524 -11.44 -36.58 20.79
CA TYR A 524 -10.03 -36.98 20.62
C TYR A 524 -9.53 -37.62 21.92
N VAL A 525 -8.99 -38.83 21.83
CA VAL A 525 -8.42 -39.58 22.96
C VAL A 525 -6.91 -39.45 22.91
N VAL A 526 -6.34 -38.90 23.98
CA VAL A 526 -4.88 -38.79 24.17
C VAL A 526 -4.35 -40.13 24.70
N MET A 527 -3.22 -40.58 24.16
CA MET A 527 -2.53 -41.79 24.65
C MET A 527 -1.38 -41.35 25.56
N GLN A 528 -1.44 -41.76 26.83
CA GLN A 528 -0.51 -41.30 27.87
C GLN A 528 0.94 -41.59 27.49
N GLU A 529 1.22 -42.77 26.94
CA GLU A 529 2.56 -43.19 26.48
C GLU A 529 3.09 -42.41 25.25
N LYS A 530 2.27 -41.58 24.61
CA LYS A 530 2.67 -40.72 23.48
C LYS A 530 2.83 -39.25 23.87
N LEU A 531 2.60 -38.90 25.14
CA LEU A 531 2.88 -37.57 25.65
C LEU A 531 4.38 -37.44 25.96
N PRO A 532 5.09 -36.41 25.45
CA PRO A 532 6.46 -36.15 25.84
C PRO A 532 6.53 -35.75 27.32
N ASN A 533 7.38 -36.42 28.09
CA ASN A 533 7.75 -35.99 29.43
C ASN A 533 8.70 -34.79 29.33
N TYR A 534 8.19 -33.60 29.64
CA TYR A 534 9.00 -32.40 29.77
C TYR A 534 9.60 -32.32 31.18
N VAL A 535 10.91 -32.56 31.30
CA VAL A 535 11.66 -32.23 32.51
C VAL A 535 11.85 -30.71 32.51
N VAL A 536 11.04 -30.02 33.32
CA VAL A 536 11.22 -28.59 33.58
C VAL A 536 12.34 -28.46 34.63
N PRO A 537 13.42 -27.70 34.37
CA PRO A 537 14.44 -27.43 35.38
C PRO A 537 13.83 -26.71 36.59
N ASP A 538 14.45 -26.83 37.76
CA ASP A 538 14.11 -25.92 38.85
C ASP A 538 14.53 -24.50 38.47
N LEU A 539 13.58 -23.57 38.56
CA LEU A 539 13.74 -22.15 38.18
C LEU A 539 13.66 -21.22 39.39
N THR A 540 13.73 -21.74 40.62
CA THR A 540 13.68 -20.95 41.86
C THR A 540 14.72 -19.82 41.91
N ASP A 541 15.93 -20.04 41.37
CA ASP A 541 16.98 -19.03 41.31
C ASP A 541 16.90 -18.09 40.07
N PHE A 542 15.93 -18.29 39.18
CA PHE A 542 15.88 -17.59 37.89
C PHE A 542 15.08 -16.27 37.98
N LYS A 543 15.78 -15.13 38.14
CA LYS A 543 15.15 -13.79 38.12
C LYS A 543 14.54 -13.45 36.75
N LEU A 544 13.25 -13.69 36.60
CA LEU A 544 12.45 -13.24 35.46
C LEU A 544 12.37 -11.71 35.41
N LYS A 545 12.73 -11.12 34.26
CA LYS A 545 12.40 -9.71 33.95
C LYS A 545 10.97 -9.64 33.40
N PRO A 546 10.06 -8.82 33.97
CA PRO A 546 8.71 -8.68 33.45
C PRO A 546 8.73 -7.98 32.07
N TYR A 547 7.99 -8.55 31.12
CA TYR A 547 7.88 -8.06 29.72
C TYR A 547 6.98 -6.81 29.57
N VAL A 548 6.49 -6.25 30.68
CA VAL A 548 5.64 -5.05 30.70
C VAL A 548 6.13 -4.15 31.83
N SER A 549 6.61 -2.95 31.49
CA SER A 549 6.87 -1.90 32.48
C SER A 549 5.53 -1.37 33.00
N GLN A 550 5.34 -1.41 34.33
CA GLN A 550 4.23 -0.69 34.94
C GLN A 550 4.51 0.81 34.83
N CYS A 551 3.53 1.56 34.32
CA CYS A 551 3.59 3.01 34.25
C CYS A 551 3.54 3.58 35.68
N PRO A 552 4.54 4.37 36.13
CA PRO A 552 4.50 4.97 37.46
C PRO A 552 3.36 6.00 37.54
N ARG A 553 2.40 5.78 38.44
CA ARG A 553 1.52 6.86 38.90
C ARG A 553 2.29 7.64 39.96
N GLU A 554 2.70 8.86 39.63
CA GLU A 554 3.20 9.80 40.63
C GLU A 554 2.08 10.15 41.61
N VAL A 555 2.13 9.58 42.81
CA VAL A 555 1.39 10.09 43.96
C VAL A 555 2.28 11.16 44.61
N LYS A 556 1.88 12.43 44.48
CA LYS A 556 2.47 13.50 45.27
C LYS A 556 2.00 13.36 46.72
N THR A 557 2.93 13.06 47.62
CA THR A 557 2.81 13.37 49.05
C THR A 557 4.07 14.10 49.50
N SER A 558 3.85 15.16 50.27
CA SER A 558 4.85 16.08 50.80
C SER A 558 5.61 15.52 52.00
N GLU A 559 6.61 16.29 52.46
CA GLU A 559 7.40 16.11 53.69
C GLU A 559 8.47 15.00 53.65
N ALA A 560 9.62 15.11 54.34
CA ALA A 560 10.40 16.28 54.75
C ALA A 560 11.80 15.79 55.20
N SER A 561 12.79 16.69 55.17
CA SER A 561 13.98 16.66 56.05
C SER A 561 15.14 15.66 55.80
N GLN A 562 16.34 16.18 56.10
CA GLN A 562 17.54 15.50 56.62
C GLN A 562 18.55 14.74 55.70
N THR A 563 19.56 15.53 55.31
CA THR A 563 21.00 15.33 55.57
C THR A 563 21.81 14.21 54.89
N ALA A 564 22.74 14.68 54.04
CA ALA A 564 24.18 14.40 54.04
C ALA A 564 24.69 12.94 53.88
N LYS A 565 25.30 12.67 52.71
CA LYS A 565 26.75 12.83 52.54
C LYS A 565 27.15 12.93 51.07
#